data_AF-A0A935NTI6-F1
#
_entry.id   AF-A0A935NTI6-F1
#
_cell.length_a   1.000
_cell.length_b   1.000
_cell.length_c   1.000
_cell.angle_alpha   90.00
_cell.angle_beta   90.00
_cell.angle_gamma   90.00
#
_symmetry.space_group_name_H-M   'P 1'
#
loop_
_entity.id
_entity.type
_entity.pdbx_description
1 polymer ?
#
loop_
_entity_poly.entity_id
_entity_poly.type
_entity_poly.pdbx_seq_one_letter_code
_entity_poly.pdbx_strand_id
1 'polypeptide(L)'
;MGRKGITSADVVAAYVALLKQGRKPSLINLRLQLGWGSYASISQHLRRLALRQVALQAQRTGKLNHAQEGAEAPGQPTRLGTAAAEVTRL
;
A
#
# COMPACT_ATOMS: atom_id res chain seq x y z
N MET A 1 -15.55 -31.39 18.90
CA MET A 1 -14.94 -31.31 17.54
C MET A 1 -15.29 -29.95 16.94
N GLY A 2 -14.45 -28.92 17.15
CA GLY A 2 -14.72 -27.56 16.67
C GLY A 2 -14.60 -27.51 15.14
N ARG A 3 -15.65 -27.07 14.45
CA ARG A 3 -15.63 -26.90 12.98
C ARG A 3 -14.50 -25.93 12.64
N LYS A 4 -13.49 -26.41 11.91
CA LYS A 4 -12.40 -25.57 11.41
C LYS A 4 -13.02 -24.56 10.44
N GLY A 5 -13.22 -23.33 10.91
CA GLY A 5 -13.73 -22.24 10.07
C GLY A 5 -12.78 -21.98 8.90
N ILE A 6 -13.29 -21.37 7.83
CA ILE A 6 -12.47 -20.90 6.71
C ILE A 6 -11.32 -20.08 7.28
N THR A 7 -10.09 -20.37 6.83
CA THR A 7 -8.93 -19.56 7.19
C THR A 7 -8.64 -18.52 6.11
N SER A 8 -7.93 -17.46 6.48
CA SER A 8 -7.45 -16.46 5.52
C SER A 8 -6.59 -17.10 4.41
N ALA A 9 -5.84 -18.15 4.72
CA ALA A 9 -5.00 -18.87 3.76
C ALA A 9 -5.82 -19.58 2.70
N ASP A 10 -6.93 -20.21 3.08
CA ASP A 10 -7.84 -20.87 2.15
C ASP A 10 -8.42 -19.85 1.14
N VAL A 11 -8.83 -18.68 1.64
CA VAL A 11 -9.36 -17.60 0.78
C VAL A 11 -8.30 -17.10 -0.21
N VAL A 12 -7.05 -16.94 0.23
CA VAL A 12 -5.94 -16.54 -0.66
C VAL A 12 -5.66 -17.62 -1.70
N ALA A 13 -5.61 -18.89 -1.31
CA ALA A 13 -5.38 -20.00 -2.23
C ALA A 13 -6.47 -20.07 -3.31
N ALA A 14 -7.74 -19.94 -2.92
CA ALA A 14 -8.87 -19.90 -3.84
C ALA A 14 -8.80 -18.66 -4.76
N TYR A 15 -8.43 -17.51 -4.23
CA TYR A 15 -8.28 -16.27 -5.01
C TYR A 15 -7.20 -16.42 -6.09
N VAL A 16 -6.02 -16.96 -5.73
CA VAL A 16 -4.93 -17.22 -6.67
C VAL A 16 -5.31 -18.27 -7.69
N ALA A 17 -6.05 -19.31 -7.31
CA ALA A 17 -6.54 -20.32 -8.24
C ALA A 17 -7.47 -19.71 -9.31
N LEU A 18 -8.38 -18.81 -8.91
CA LEU A 18 -9.27 -18.11 -9.85
C LEU A 18 -8.49 -17.22 -10.83
N LEU A 19 -7.47 -16.51 -10.35
CA LEU A 19 -6.59 -15.72 -11.22
C LEU A 19 -5.84 -16.58 -12.23
N LYS A 20 -5.29 -17.73 -11.80
CA LYS A 20 -4.62 -18.68 -12.69
C LYS A 20 -5.56 -19.26 -13.75
N GLN A 21 -6.85 -19.36 -13.44
CA GLN A 21 -7.88 -19.80 -14.39
C GLN A 21 -8.38 -18.69 -15.32
N GLY A 22 -7.88 -17.44 -15.19
CA GLY A 22 -8.37 -16.29 -15.94
C GLY A 22 -9.79 -15.84 -15.56
N ARG A 23 -10.29 -16.27 -14.40
CA ARG A 23 -11.64 -15.94 -13.92
C ARG A 23 -11.60 -14.75 -12.97
N LYS A 24 -12.63 -13.91 -13.04
CA LYS A 24 -12.77 -12.77 -12.12
C LYS A 24 -12.96 -13.28 -10.68
N PRO A 25 -12.10 -12.89 -9.72
CA PRO A 25 -12.22 -13.34 -8.34
C PRO A 25 -13.32 -12.56 -7.61
N SER A 26 -14.57 -13.01 -7.79
CA SER A 26 -15.75 -12.50 -7.10
C SER A 26 -16.06 -13.33 -5.85
N LEU A 27 -16.85 -12.77 -4.93
CA LEU A 27 -17.31 -13.48 -3.72
C LEU A 27 -18.06 -14.78 -4.04
N ILE A 28 -18.84 -14.79 -5.12
CA ILE A 28 -19.55 -15.97 -5.62
C ILE A 28 -18.54 -17.02 -6.07
N ASN A 29 -17.58 -16.65 -6.91
CA ASN A 29 -16.58 -17.57 -7.43
C ASN A 29 -15.67 -18.10 -6.32
N LEU A 30 -15.33 -17.28 -5.32
CA LEU A 30 -14.58 -17.71 -4.15
C LEU A 30 -15.35 -18.73 -3.32
N ARG A 31 -16.66 -18.52 -3.10
CA ARG A 31 -17.49 -19.49 -2.39
C ARG A 31 -17.61 -20.80 -3.17
N LEU A 32 -17.79 -20.72 -4.49
CA LEU A 32 -17.83 -21.90 -5.36
C LEU A 32 -16.50 -22.66 -5.35
N GLN A 33 -15.37 -21.94 -5.39
CA GLN A 33 -14.04 -22.53 -5.38
C GLN A 33 -13.69 -23.17 -4.02
N LEU A 34 -14.15 -22.58 -2.91
CA LEU A 34 -13.93 -23.09 -1.56
C LEU A 34 -14.87 -24.25 -1.20
N GLY A 35 -16.07 -24.31 -1.79
CA GLY A 35 -17.07 -25.35 -1.53
C GLY A 35 -17.70 -25.32 -0.13
N TRP A 36 -17.13 -24.57 0.82
CA TRP A 36 -17.60 -24.48 2.20
C TRP A 36 -17.52 -23.06 2.75
N GLY A 37 -18.20 -22.88 3.89
CA GLY A 37 -18.26 -21.68 4.72
C GLY A 37 -19.05 -20.50 4.14
N SER A 38 -19.29 -19.50 5.00
CA SER A 38 -20.25 -18.44 4.76
C SER A 38 -19.65 -17.29 3.96
N TYR A 39 -20.47 -16.65 3.12
CA TYR A 39 -20.13 -15.38 2.47
C TYR A 39 -19.67 -14.32 3.47
N ALA A 40 -20.25 -14.28 4.66
CA ALA A 40 -19.87 -13.34 5.71
C ALA A 40 -18.40 -13.55 6.11
N SER A 41 -18.01 -14.79 6.41
CA SER A 41 -16.64 -15.15 6.77
C SER A 41 -15.66 -14.83 5.63
N ILE A 42 -15.99 -15.23 4.39
CA ILE A 42 -15.16 -14.95 3.22
C ILE A 42 -14.95 -13.44 3.04
N SER A 43 -16.03 -12.66 3.10
CA SER A 43 -15.97 -11.20 2.95
C SER A 43 -15.18 -10.53 4.09
N GLN A 44 -15.25 -11.08 5.30
CA GLN A 44 -14.51 -10.58 6.45
C GLN A 44 -13.00 -10.84 6.28
N HIS A 45 -12.62 -12.03 5.80
CA HIS A 45 -11.22 -12.34 5.49
C HIS A 45 -10.68 -11.46 4.37
N LEU A 46 -11.44 -11.25 3.29
CA LEU A 46 -11.05 -10.35 2.20
C LEU A 46 -10.85 -8.91 2.69
N ARG A 47 -11.76 -8.38 3.51
CA ARG A 47 -11.61 -7.03 4.10
C ARG A 47 -10.35 -6.93 4.96
N ARG A 48 -10.05 -7.92 5.81
CA ARG A 48 -8.82 -7.93 6.61
C ARG A 48 -7.56 -7.94 5.73
N LEU A 49 -7.57 -8.71 4.65
CA LEU A 49 -6.44 -8.77 3.70
C LEU A 49 -6.24 -7.43 2.98
N ALA A 50 -7.33 -6.81 2.50
CA ALA A 50 -7.28 -5.50 1.85
C ALA A 50 -6.76 -4.41 2.81
N LEU A 51 -7.26 -4.38 4.04
CA LEU A 51 -6.79 -3.43 5.07
C LEU A 51 -5.30 -3.62 5.39
N ARG A 52 -4.83 -4.89 5.46
CA ARG A 52 -3.41 -5.19 5.66
C ARG A 52 -2.56 -4.66 4.49
N GLN A 53 -3.03 -4.80 3.26
CA GLN A 53 -2.33 -4.26 2.09
C GLN A 53 -2.25 -2.73 2.13
N VAL A 54 -3.34 -2.04 2.47
CA VAL A 54 -3.36 -0.58 2.61
C VAL A 54 -2.39 -0.12 3.71
N ALA A 55 -2.39 -0.78 4.87
CA ALA A 55 -1.48 -0.45 5.97
C ALA A 55 0.00 -0.62 5.56
N LEU A 56 0.32 -1.67 4.81
CA LEU A 56 1.68 -1.90 4.29
C LEU A 56 2.08 -0.83 3.24
N GLN A 57 1.14 -0.41 2.39
CA GLN A 57 1.39 0.67 1.42
C GLN A 57 1.61 2.01 2.12
N ALA A 58 0.78 2.35 3.11
CA ALA A 58 0.93 3.57 3.91
C ALA A 58 2.29 3.64 4.62
N GLN A 59 2.77 2.52 5.18
CA GLN A 59 4.11 2.44 5.78
C GLN A 59 5.24 2.61 4.75
N ARG A 60 5.07 2.08 3.54
CA ARG A 60 6.03 2.27 2.45
C ARG A 60 6.09 3.74 2.02
N THR A 61 4.95 4.39 1.82
CA THR A 61 4.88 5.81 1.47
C THR A 61 5.45 6.69 2.58
N GLY A 62 5.16 6.40 3.85
CA GLY A 62 5.74 7.10 4.99
C GLY A 62 7.27 6.99 5.05
N LYS A 63 7.84 5.82 4.75
CA LYS A 63 9.31 5.65 4.64
C LYS A 63 9.91 6.42 3.47
N LEU A 64 9.23 6.48 2.33
CA LEU A 64 9.69 7.27 1.18
C LEU A 64 9.71 8.77 1.49
N ASN A 65 8.69 9.27 2.18
CA ASN A 65 8.64 10.68 2.60
C ASN A 65 9.75 11.01 3.61
N HIS A 66 10.02 10.12 4.58
CA HIS A 66 11.10 10.33 5.55
C HIS A 66 12.51 10.23 4.95
N ALA A 67 12.69 9.40 3.91
CA ALA A 67 13.96 9.31 3.19
C ALA A 67 14.25 10.58 2.35
N GLN A 68 13.23 11.34 1.99
CA GLN A 68 13.37 12.59 1.21
C GLN A 68 13.69 13.81 2.10
N GLU A 69 13.31 13.79 3.38
CA GLU A 69 13.64 14.85 4.35
C GLU A 69 15.06 14.72 4.95
N GLY A 70 15.76 13.60 4.72
CA GLY A 70 17.11 13.36 5.23
C GLY A 70 18.26 13.87 4.35
N ALA A 71 17.97 14.59 3.27
CA ALA A 71 18.96 15.08 2.30
C ALA A 71 19.21 16.60 2.37
N GLU A 72 18.88 17.28 3.48
CA GLU A 72 19.50 18.58 3.79
C GLU A 72 20.83 18.35 4.51
N ALA A 73 21.91 18.38 3.71
CA ALA A 73 23.28 18.36 4.19
C ALA A 73 23.63 19.67 4.93
N PRO A 74 24.44 19.62 6.00
CA PRO A 74 24.90 20.80 6.70
C PRO A 74 26.01 21.49 5.90
N GLY A 75 25.69 22.60 5.23
CA GLY A 75 26.69 23.38 4.52
C GLY A 75 26.08 24.51 3.69
N GLN A 76 25.98 25.70 4.30
CA GLN A 76 25.69 26.95 3.61
C GLN A 76 26.63 27.17 2.41
N PRO A 77 26.25 28.04 1.46
CA PRO A 77 26.95 29.31 1.48
C PRO A 77 26.02 30.53 1.50
N THR A 78 26.27 31.35 2.51
CA THR A 78 26.07 32.80 2.59
C THR A 78 26.02 33.47 1.22
N ARG A 79 24.88 34.06 0.86
CA ARG A 79 24.82 35.03 -0.24
C ARG A 79 25.49 36.32 0.19
N LEU A 80 26.80 36.42 -0.07
CA LEU A 80 27.56 37.65 -0.06
C LEU A 80 27.89 37.98 -1.52
N GLY A 81 27.12 38.92 -2.09
CA GLY A 81 27.33 39.49 -3.42
C GLY A 81 27.29 41.01 -3.30
N THR A 82 28.45 41.59 -3.07
CA THR A 82 28.72 43.03 -2.93
C THR A 82 29.15 43.65 -4.27
N ALA A 83 28.78 44.93 -4.46
CA ALA A 83 29.28 45.94 -5.42
C ALA A 83 28.95 45.73 -6.92
N ALA A 84 28.75 46.76 -7.76
CA ALA A 84 29.19 48.16 -7.72
C ALA A 84 28.15 49.05 -8.45
N ALA A 85 27.78 50.20 -7.89
CA ALA A 85 28.19 51.54 -8.35
C ALA A 85 27.89 51.84 -9.84
N GLU A 86 26.91 52.72 -10.08
CA GLU A 86 27.16 53.84 -10.99
C GLU A 86 26.31 55.06 -10.59
N VAL A 87 26.96 56.21 -10.70
CA VAL A 87 26.64 57.53 -10.18
C VAL A 87 26.46 58.45 -11.39
N THR A 88 25.57 59.45 -11.29
CA THR A 88 25.57 60.74 -12.02
C THR A 88 24.66 60.93 -13.26
N ARG A 89 23.78 61.94 -13.09
CA ARG A 89 23.17 62.93 -14.03
C ARG A 89 22.39 62.44 -15.25
N LEU A 90 21.15 62.93 -15.36
CA LEU A 90 20.80 64.16 -16.09
C LEU A 90 19.46 64.72 -15.56
#